data_AF-A0A317ZCG6-F1
#
_entry.id   AF-A0A317ZCG6-F1
#
_cell.length_a   1.000
_cell.length_b   1.000
_cell.length_c   1.000
_cell.angle_alpha   90.00
_cell.angle_beta   90.00
_cell.angle_gamma   90.00
#
_symmetry.space_group_name_H-M   'P 1'
#
loop_
_entity.id
_entity.type
_entity.pdbx_description
1 polymer ?
#
loop_
_entity_poly.entity_id
_entity_poly.type
_entity_poly.pdbx_seq_one_letter_code
_entity_poly.pdbx_strand_id
1 'polypeptide(L)'
;MKSKLIIALLAVILGLITFILMNQENETGFTEWMTGEEYQKVFDERSQRLYPVIVEAKETGNDEILFRAYYTELPTDSFWFWSNHGIPTNAFEENRNKYKREGFTLVHHHTLNTDAGQTIHQATWAKQK
;
A
#
# COMPACT_ATOMS: atom_id res chain seq x y z
N MET A 1 31.36 -39.52 14.13
CA MET A 1 30.87 -38.31 14.85
C MET A 1 30.82 -37.07 13.96
N LYS A 2 31.88 -36.74 13.21
CA LYS A 2 31.95 -35.56 12.33
C LYS A 2 30.82 -35.47 11.29
N SER A 3 30.43 -36.60 10.67
CA SER A 3 29.34 -36.65 9.68
C SER A 3 27.96 -36.33 10.24
N LYS A 4 27.65 -36.77 11.48
CA LYS A 4 26.37 -36.48 12.14
C LYS A 4 26.23 -34.99 12.49
N LEU A 5 27.35 -34.34 12.84
CA LEU A 5 27.39 -32.90 13.12
C LEU A 5 27.17 -32.06 11.85
N ILE A 6 27.77 -32.47 10.73
CA ILE A 6 27.60 -31.79 9.43
C ILE A 6 26.17 -31.92 8.92
N ILE A 7 25.55 -33.11 9.05
CA ILE A 7 24.15 -33.33 8.65
C ILE A 7 23.19 -32.50 9.51
N ALA A 8 23.43 -32.44 10.83
CA ALA A 8 22.62 -31.60 11.72
C ALA A 8 22.75 -30.11 11.38
N LEU A 9 23.96 -29.63 11.06
CA LEU A 9 24.18 -28.23 10.69
C LEU A 9 23.49 -27.88 9.36
N LEU A 10 23.56 -28.77 8.36
CA LEU A 10 22.87 -28.59 7.09
C LEU A 10 21.35 -28.55 7.26
N ALA A 11 20.77 -29.39 8.13
CA ALA A 11 19.34 -29.38 8.41
C ALA A 11 18.88 -28.07 9.09
N VAL A 12 19.71 -27.51 9.99
CA VAL A 12 19.42 -26.21 10.64
C VAL A 12 19.52 -25.06 9.64
N ILE A 13 20.53 -25.06 8.77
CA ILE A 13 20.69 -24.03 7.73
C ILE A 13 19.52 -24.10 6.74
N LEU A 14 19.14 -25.31 6.31
CA LEU A 14 17.99 -25.48 5.41
C LEU A 14 16.68 -25.01 6.07
N GLY A 15 16.48 -25.33 7.35
CA GLY A 15 15.35 -24.85 8.14
C GLY A 15 15.30 -23.33 8.30
N LEU A 16 16.45 -22.70 8.54
CA LEU A 16 16.57 -21.24 8.61
C LEU A 16 16.28 -20.57 7.26
N ILE A 17 16.78 -21.11 6.15
CA ILE A 17 16.51 -20.59 4.81
C ILE A 17 15.02 -20.70 4.48
N THR A 18 14.36 -21.82 4.80
CA THR A 18 12.91 -21.96 4.62
C THR A 18 12.11 -21.01 5.51
N PHE A 19 12.57 -20.73 6.73
CA PHE A 19 11.93 -19.78 7.63
C PHE A 19 12.06 -18.33 7.14
N ILE A 20 13.22 -17.97 6.59
CA ILE A 20 13.44 -16.65 5.98
C ILE A 20 12.59 -16.47 4.71
N LEU A 21 12.45 -17.51 3.88
CA LEU A 21 11.61 -17.48 2.68
C LEU A 21 10.10 -17.47 3.00
N MET A 22 9.66 -18.13 4.08
CA MET A 22 8.26 -18.12 4.52
C MET A 22 7.82 -16.81 5.19
N ASN A 23 8.74 -16.04 5.77
CA ASN A 23 8.43 -14.72 6.34
C ASN A 23 8.35 -13.59 5.30
N GLN A 24 8.56 -13.87 4.02
CA GLN A 24 8.09 -13.00 2.94
C GLN A 24 6.65 -13.36 2.58
N GLU A 25 5.72 -13.12 3.51
CA GLU A 25 4.33 -12.89 3.11
C GLU A 25 4.29 -11.55 2.38
N ASN A 26 4.71 -11.54 1.11
CA ASN A 26 4.22 -10.53 0.19
C ASN A 26 2.73 -10.83 0.06
N GLU A 27 1.92 -10.12 0.85
CA GLU A 27 0.45 -10.15 0.80
C GLU A 27 0.00 -10.13 -0.66
N THR A 28 -0.36 -11.30 -1.18
CA THR A 28 -0.53 -11.53 -2.61
C THR A 28 -1.51 -10.51 -3.20
N GLY A 29 -1.01 -9.64 -4.10
CA GLY A 29 -1.82 -8.62 -4.79
C GLY A 29 -1.52 -7.17 -4.41
N PHE A 30 -0.83 -6.92 -3.29
CA PHE A 30 -0.27 -5.60 -3.02
C PHE A 30 0.97 -5.32 -3.86
N THR A 31 1.22 -4.04 -4.16
CA THR A 31 2.55 -3.60 -4.58
C THR A 31 3.56 -3.79 -3.46
N GLU A 32 4.85 -3.81 -3.80
CA GLU A 32 5.90 -3.59 -2.82
C GLU A 32 5.70 -2.25 -2.08
N TRP A 33 6.31 -2.12 -0.91
CA TRP A 33 6.42 -0.84 -0.22
C TRP A 33 7.37 0.08 -0.98
N MET A 34 6.92 1.29 -1.28
CA MET A 34 7.60 2.25 -2.16
C MET A 34 7.66 3.61 -1.51
N THR A 35 8.68 4.41 -1.84
CA THR A 35 8.67 5.84 -1.52
C THR A 35 7.48 6.55 -2.17
N GLY A 36 7.13 7.75 -1.72
CA GLY A 36 6.06 8.53 -2.34
C GLY A 36 6.27 8.78 -3.84
N GLU A 37 7.51 9.04 -4.26
CA GLU A 37 7.86 9.26 -5.67
C GLU A 37 7.68 7.99 -6.51
N GLU A 38 8.20 6.86 -6.04
CA GLU A 38 8.05 5.56 -6.70
C GLU A 38 6.59 5.14 -6.77
N TYR A 39 5.84 5.33 -5.68
CA TYR A 39 4.42 5.06 -5.63
C TYR A 39 3.65 5.92 -6.65
N GLN A 40 3.94 7.22 -6.74
CA GLN A 40 3.27 8.11 -7.70
C GLN A 40 3.53 7.66 -9.14
N LYS A 41 4.76 7.25 -9.47
CA LYS A 41 5.08 6.71 -10.79
C LYS A 41 4.26 5.43 -11.10
N VAL A 42 4.22 4.49 -10.16
CA VAL A 42 3.44 3.25 -10.32
C VAL A 42 1.94 3.57 -10.43
N PHE A 43 1.45 4.54 -9.68
CA PHE A 43 0.07 5.01 -9.75
C PHE A 43 -0.26 5.60 -11.13
N ASP A 44 0.58 6.48 -11.66
CA ASP A 44 0.39 7.12 -12.97
C ASP A 44 0.37 6.09 -14.11
N GLU A 45 1.20 5.05 -14.01
CA GLU A 45 1.23 3.95 -14.97
C GLU A 45 -0.02 3.05 -14.86
N ARG A 46 -0.40 2.64 -13.65
CA ARG A 46 -1.48 1.66 -13.43
C ARG A 46 -2.89 2.25 -13.53
N SER A 47 -3.06 3.53 -13.17
CA SER A 47 -4.36 4.24 -13.15
C SER A 47 -5.07 4.28 -14.51
N GLN A 48 -4.35 3.98 -15.59
CA GLN A 48 -4.92 3.89 -16.94
C GLN A 48 -5.84 2.67 -17.14
N ARG A 49 -5.67 1.61 -16.34
CA ARG A 49 -6.39 0.33 -16.51
C ARG A 49 -6.92 -0.25 -15.21
N LEU A 50 -6.35 0.17 -14.09
CA LEU A 50 -6.67 -0.29 -12.76
C LEU A 50 -7.00 0.92 -11.88
N TYR A 51 -7.64 0.67 -10.74
CA TYR A 51 -7.70 1.67 -9.67
C TYR A 51 -7.29 1.03 -8.34
N PRO A 52 -6.63 1.79 -7.45
CA PRO A 52 -6.30 1.29 -6.12
C PRO A 52 -7.58 1.22 -5.28
N VAL A 53 -7.91 0.03 -4.78
CA VAL A 53 -9.01 -0.15 -3.82
C VAL A 53 -8.52 -0.04 -2.38
N ILE A 54 -7.22 -0.22 -2.15
CA ILE A 54 -6.56 -0.03 -0.87
C ILE A 54 -5.28 0.74 -1.13
N VAL A 55 -5.01 1.76 -0.32
CA VAL A 55 -3.74 2.48 -0.25
C VAL A 55 -3.33 2.60 1.20
N GLU A 56 -2.14 2.12 1.53
CA GLU A 56 -1.61 2.13 2.88
C GLU A 56 -0.33 2.95 2.93
N ALA A 57 -0.02 3.46 4.11
CA ALA A 57 1.25 4.06 4.43
C ALA A 57 1.81 3.44 5.70
N LYS A 58 3.13 3.38 5.80
CA LYS A 58 3.83 3.09 7.05
C LYS A 58 5.01 4.03 7.17
N GLU A 59 5.35 4.36 8.40
CA GLU A 59 6.63 4.97 8.72
C GLU A 59 7.64 3.87 9.02
N THR A 60 8.88 4.11 8.61
CA THR A 60 10.00 3.22 8.88
C THR A 60 10.97 3.89 9.87
N GLY A 61 11.90 3.13 10.43
CA GLY A 61 12.74 3.60 11.54
C GLY A 61 13.74 4.74 11.22
N ASN A 62 13.74 5.26 9.99
CA ASN A 62 14.51 6.41 9.53
C ASN A 62 13.60 7.61 9.13
N ASP A 63 12.39 7.69 9.68
CA ASP A 63 11.35 8.70 9.38
C ASP A 63 10.89 8.69 7.90
N GLU A 64 11.21 7.63 7.15
CA GLU A 64 10.77 7.50 5.76
C GLU A 64 9.35 6.90 5.73
N ILE A 65 8.47 7.58 5.00
CA ILE A 65 7.11 7.13 4.74
C ILE A 65 7.09 6.30 3.46
N LEU A 66 6.69 5.05 3.59
CA LEU A 66 6.48 4.14 2.48
C LEU A 66 5.00 3.89 2.24
N PHE A 67 4.65 3.65 0.98
CA PHE A 67 3.30 3.42 0.52
C PHE A 67 3.19 2.09 -0.22
N ARG A 68 2.03 1.45 -0.13
CA ARG A 68 1.66 0.33 -1.00
C ARG A 68 0.19 0.43 -1.38
N ALA A 69 -0.18 -0.21 -2.48
CA ALA A 69 -1.58 -0.29 -2.90
C ALA A 69 -1.96 -1.68 -3.39
N TYR A 70 -3.22 -2.02 -3.19
CA TYR A 70 -3.88 -3.13 -3.85
C TYR A 70 -4.74 -2.57 -4.99
N TYR A 71 -4.50 -3.06 -6.21
CA TYR A 71 -5.21 -2.61 -7.41
C TYR A 71 -6.25 -3.64 -7.86
N THR A 72 -7.35 -3.15 -8.42
CA THR A 72 -8.31 -3.97 -9.15
C THR A 72 -8.61 -3.36 -10.50
N GLU A 73 -9.20 -4.16 -11.39
CA GLU A 73 -9.63 -3.69 -12.72
C GLU A 73 -10.68 -2.59 -12.61
N LEU A 74 -10.64 -1.65 -13.56
CA LEU A 74 -11.71 -0.67 -13.71
C LEU A 74 -13.02 -1.40 -14.08
N PRO A 75 -14.14 -1.09 -13.42
CA PRO A 75 -15.45 -1.60 -13.82
C PRO A 75 -15.75 -1.28 -15.29
N THR A 76 -16.53 -2.15 -15.96
CA THR A 76 -16.86 -2.00 -17.39
C THR A 76 -17.80 -0.83 -17.69
N ASP A 77 -18.53 -0.36 -16.69
CA ASP A 77 -19.43 0.77 -16.80
C ASP A 77 -18.70 2.12 -16.68
N SER A 78 -19.42 3.23 -16.86
CA SER A 78 -18.85 4.56 -16.65
C SER A 78 -18.41 4.72 -15.18
N PHE A 79 -17.10 4.59 -14.96
CA PHE A 79 -16.45 4.62 -13.67
C PHE A 79 -15.43 5.76 -13.59
N TRP A 80 -15.46 6.50 -12.50
CA TRP A 80 -14.45 7.50 -12.18
C TRP A 80 -13.94 7.27 -10.78
N PHE A 81 -12.66 7.56 -10.58
CA PHE A 81 -12.05 7.52 -9.26
C PHE A 81 -11.07 8.67 -9.05
N TRP A 82 -10.83 8.99 -7.79
CA TRP A 82 -9.77 9.85 -7.32
C TRP A 82 -9.02 9.09 -6.23
N SER A 83 -7.69 9.16 -6.23
CA SER A 83 -6.88 8.59 -5.18
C SER A 83 -5.75 9.52 -4.81
N ASN A 84 -5.53 9.72 -3.51
CA ASN A 84 -4.44 10.52 -2.99
C ASN A 84 -3.68 9.73 -1.91
N HIS A 85 -2.38 9.99 -1.80
CA HIS A 85 -1.52 9.41 -0.77
C HIS A 85 -0.74 10.53 -0.08
N GLY A 86 -0.41 10.33 1.20
CA GLY A 86 0.44 11.25 1.97
C GLY A 86 -0.14 12.65 2.21
N ILE A 87 -1.45 12.86 2.07
CA ILE A 87 -2.03 14.21 2.20
C ILE A 87 -2.30 14.57 3.67
N PRO A 88 -2.13 15.84 4.08
CA PRO A 88 -2.47 16.28 5.43
C PRO A 88 -3.98 16.28 5.68
N THR A 89 -4.38 16.32 6.96
CA THR A 89 -5.80 16.24 7.37
C THR A 89 -6.69 17.31 6.75
N ASN A 90 -6.23 18.56 6.63
CA ASN A 90 -7.01 19.62 5.99
C ASN A 90 -7.30 19.32 4.52
N ALA A 91 -6.29 18.88 3.76
CA ALA A 91 -6.45 18.49 2.36
C ALA A 91 -7.38 17.28 2.21
N PHE A 92 -7.30 16.32 3.13
CA PHE A 92 -8.21 15.17 3.16
C PHE A 92 -9.68 15.62 3.34
N GLU A 93 -9.96 16.49 4.31
CA GLU A 93 -11.32 16.98 4.56
C GLU A 93 -11.85 17.84 3.41
N GLU A 94 -11.00 18.66 2.79
CA GLU A 94 -11.34 19.41 1.59
C GLU A 94 -11.73 18.47 0.43
N ASN A 95 -10.90 17.46 0.16
CA ASN A 95 -11.14 16.44 -0.86
C ASN A 95 -12.40 15.63 -0.57
N ARG A 96 -12.58 15.16 0.67
CA ARG A 96 -13.77 14.43 1.12
C ARG A 96 -15.03 15.24 0.83
N ASN A 97 -15.05 16.50 1.20
CA ASN A 97 -16.20 17.37 0.99
C ASN A 97 -16.46 17.67 -0.49
N LYS A 98 -15.39 17.92 -1.27
CA LYS A 98 -15.48 18.12 -2.72
C LYS A 98 -16.07 16.90 -3.42
N TYR A 99 -15.45 15.73 -3.23
CA TYR A 99 -15.84 14.51 -3.92
C TYR A 99 -17.23 14.02 -3.49
N LYS A 100 -17.60 14.23 -2.21
CA LYS A 100 -18.99 14.01 -1.75
C LYS A 100 -20.00 14.86 -2.53
N ARG A 101 -19.73 16.15 -2.74
CA ARG A 101 -20.62 17.03 -3.54
C ARG A 101 -20.70 16.62 -5.00
N GLU A 102 -19.62 16.07 -5.55
CA GLU A 102 -19.57 15.57 -6.93
C GLU A 102 -20.21 14.17 -7.09
N GLY A 103 -20.69 13.58 -5.99
CA GLY A 103 -21.39 12.29 -5.98
C GLY A 103 -20.47 11.08 -5.94
N PHE A 104 -19.20 11.25 -5.55
CA PHE A 104 -18.30 10.14 -5.26
C PHE A 104 -18.52 9.60 -3.85
N THR A 105 -18.24 8.31 -3.69
CA THR A 105 -18.20 7.62 -2.40
C THR A 105 -16.76 7.38 -1.99
N LEU A 106 -16.45 7.55 -0.70
CA LEU A 106 -15.16 7.16 -0.14
C LEU A 106 -15.09 5.62 -0.07
N VAL A 107 -14.24 5.03 -0.90
CA VAL A 107 -14.06 3.57 -1.01
C VAL A 107 -13.05 3.08 0.03
N HIS A 108 -11.97 3.83 0.21
CA HIS A 108 -10.91 3.49 1.16
C HIS A 108 -10.35 4.73 1.82
N HIS A 109 -9.99 4.60 3.09
CA HIS A 109 -9.28 5.62 3.87
C HIS A 109 -8.37 4.94 4.88
N HIS A 110 -7.07 5.22 4.77
CA HIS A 110 -6.06 4.89 5.77
C HIS A 110 -5.45 6.16 6.34
N THR A 111 -5.15 6.13 7.65
CA THR A 111 -4.53 7.25 8.37
C THR A 111 -3.26 6.73 9.04
N LEU A 112 -2.17 7.47 8.89
CA LEU A 112 -0.93 7.24 9.61
C LEU A 112 -0.62 8.46 10.49
N ASN A 113 -0.42 8.22 11.78
CA ASN A 113 0.18 9.20 12.68
C ASN A 113 1.68 8.90 12.72
N THR A 114 2.50 9.84 12.27
CA THR A 114 3.95 9.70 12.25
C THR A 114 4.54 9.95 13.64
N ASP A 115 5.72 9.42 13.91
CA ASP A 115 6.51 9.67 15.11
C ASP A 115 6.85 11.16 15.27
N ALA A 116 6.97 11.89 14.16
CA ALA A 116 7.11 13.35 14.13
C ALA A 116 5.84 14.13 14.54
N GLY A 117 4.74 13.44 14.90
CA GLY A 117 3.48 14.04 15.32
C GLY A 117 2.58 14.57 14.20
N GLN A 118 2.87 14.23 12.94
CA GLN A 118 2.02 14.57 11.80
C GLN A 118 0.98 13.48 11.54
N THR A 119 -0.20 13.86 11.07
CA THR A 119 -1.21 12.91 10.57
C THR A 119 -1.30 13.04 9.06
N ILE A 120 -1.06 11.93 8.36
CA ILE A 120 -1.21 11.84 6.91
C ILE A 120 -2.29 10.84 6.54
N HIS A 121 -2.92 11.08 5.40
CA HIS A 121 -4.08 10.34 4.92
C HIS A 121 -3.82 9.77 3.54
N GLN A 122 -4.34 8.57 3.31
CA GLN A 122 -4.40 7.93 2.00
C GLN A 122 -5.86 7.58 1.76
N ALA A 123 -6.41 7.96 0.62
CA ALA A 123 -7.82 7.78 0.37
C ALA A 123 -8.13 7.62 -1.11
N THR A 124 -9.15 6.81 -1.37
CA THR A 124 -9.68 6.55 -2.71
C THR A 124 -11.18 6.80 -2.69
N TRP A 125 -11.64 7.59 -3.64
CA TRP A 125 -13.05 7.87 -3.89
C TRP A 125 -13.43 7.33 -5.26
N ALA A 126 -14.63 6.77 -5.39
CA ALA A 126 -15.13 6.26 -6.66
C ALA A 126 -16.59 6.64 -6.90
N LYS A 127 -16.97 6.71 -8.18
CA LYS A 127 -18.33 6.96 -8.64
C LYS A 127 -18.60 6.11 -9.87
N GLN A 128 -19.79 5.52 -9.91
CA GLN A 128 -20.37 4.87 -11.08
C GLN A 128 -21.58 5.68 -11.56
N LYS A 129 -21.83 5.68 -12.87
CA LYS A 129 -23.02 6.29 -13.46
C LYS A 129 -24.22 5.35 -13.41
#